data_AF-A0A7G2E6I0-F1
#
_entry.id   AF-A0A7G2E6I0-F1
#
_cell.length_a   1.000
_cell.length_b   1.000
_cell.length_c   1.000
_cell.angle_alpha   90.00
_cell.angle_beta   90.00
_cell.angle_gamma   90.00
#
_symmetry.space_group_name_H-M   'P 1'
#
loop_
_entity.id
_entity.type
_entity.pdbx_description
1 polymer ?
#
loop_
_entity_poly.entity_id
_entity_poly.type
_entity_poly.pdbx_seq_one_letter_code
_entity_poly.pdbx_strand_id
1 'polypeptide(L)'
;MNLFERFSRVVKSYANALISSFEDPEKILEQTVIEMNSDLTKMRQATAQVLASQKQLQNKYKASQQSSDDWYKRAQLALAKGDEDLAREALKRRKSFADNASALKTQLDQQKGVVDNLVSNTRKKSVVK
;
A
#
# COMPACT_ATOMS: atom_id res chain seq x y z
N MET A 1 -11.88 -14.17 13.10
CA MET A 1 -12.80 -14.99 12.27
C MET A 1 -12.28 -15.03 10.84
N ASN A 2 -11.60 -16.11 10.48
CA ASN A 2 -10.74 -16.19 9.29
C ASN A 2 -11.56 -16.44 8.01
N LEU A 3 -11.11 -15.88 6.88
CA LEU A 3 -11.70 -16.14 5.54
C LEU A 3 -11.69 -17.63 5.18
N PHE A 4 -10.68 -18.37 5.66
CA PHE A 4 -10.55 -19.82 5.50
C PHE A 4 -11.62 -20.60 6.26
N GLU A 5 -11.99 -20.16 7.47
CA GLU A 5 -13.12 -20.75 8.19
C GLU A 5 -14.43 -20.46 7.45
N ARG A 6 -14.56 -19.29 6.80
CA ARG A 6 -15.71 -18.98 5.95
C ARG A 6 -15.74 -19.86 4.70
N PHE A 7 -14.62 -20.08 4.03
CA PHE A 7 -14.53 -20.99 2.89
C PHE A 7 -14.81 -22.45 3.28
N SER A 8 -14.21 -22.95 4.36
CA SER A 8 -14.49 -24.30 4.88
C SER A 8 -15.95 -24.46 5.28
N ARG A 9 -16.56 -23.41 5.87
CA ARG A 9 -17.97 -23.40 6.22
C ARG A 9 -18.87 -23.38 4.98
N VAL A 10 -18.48 -22.66 3.92
CA VAL A 10 -19.16 -22.67 2.62
C VAL A 10 -19.06 -24.07 2.01
N VAL A 11 -17.87 -24.65 1.87
CA VAL A 11 -17.70 -26.02 1.34
C VAL A 11 -18.51 -27.05 2.14
N LYS A 12 -18.49 -26.96 3.48
CA LYS A 12 -19.29 -27.83 4.36
C LYS A 12 -20.80 -27.57 4.27
N SER A 13 -21.24 -26.32 4.12
CA SER A 13 -22.66 -26.00 3.98
C SER A 13 -23.20 -26.42 2.63
N TYR A 14 -22.38 -26.35 1.57
CA TYR A 14 -22.71 -26.90 0.26
C TYR A 14 -22.79 -28.43 0.33
N ALA A 15 -21.84 -29.13 0.96
CA ALA A 15 -21.95 -30.59 1.16
C ALA A 15 -23.25 -31.03 1.85
N ASN A 16 -23.77 -30.25 2.80
CA ASN A 16 -25.07 -30.51 3.44
C ASN A 16 -26.27 -30.08 2.58
N ALA A 17 -26.14 -29.10 1.70
CA ALA A 17 -27.20 -28.61 0.81
C ALA A 17 -27.31 -29.41 -0.51
N LEU A 18 -26.26 -30.12 -0.91
CA LEU A 18 -26.20 -31.00 -2.09
C LEU A 18 -27.09 -32.24 -1.99
N ILE A 19 -27.64 -32.53 -0.80
CA ILE A 19 -28.65 -33.59 -0.64
C ILE A 19 -30.02 -33.14 -1.17
N SER A 20 -30.29 -31.83 -1.33
CA SER A 20 -31.65 -31.32 -1.59
C SER A 20 -31.91 -30.60 -2.92
N SER A 21 -30.90 -30.22 -3.71
CA SER A 21 -31.14 -29.45 -4.95
C SER A 21 -30.34 -29.93 -6.16
N PHE A 22 -31.09 -30.10 -7.24
CA PHE A 22 -30.79 -30.83 -8.48
C PHE A 22 -30.13 -29.98 -9.58
N GLU A 23 -29.30 -28.98 -9.23
CA GLU A 23 -28.53 -28.22 -10.25
C GLU A 23 -27.03 -28.51 -10.09
N ASP A 24 -26.53 -29.36 -10.99
CA ASP A 24 -25.13 -29.75 -11.24
C ASP A 24 -24.10 -29.06 -10.34
N PRO A 25 -23.81 -29.62 -9.15
CA PRO A 25 -22.71 -29.18 -8.26
C PRO A 25 -21.40 -28.89 -8.98
N GLU A 26 -21.12 -29.67 -10.02
CA GLU A 26 -19.89 -29.61 -10.82
C GLU A 26 -19.80 -28.28 -11.61
N LYS A 27 -20.90 -27.83 -12.23
CA LYS A 27 -20.96 -26.55 -12.93
C LYS A 27 -20.83 -25.35 -11.99
N ILE A 28 -21.44 -25.43 -10.80
CA ILE A 28 -21.32 -24.37 -9.79
C ILE A 28 -19.88 -24.27 -9.29
N LEU A 29 -19.20 -25.39 -9.08
CA LEU A 29 -17.79 -25.44 -8.70
C LEU A 29 -16.88 -24.86 -9.79
N GLU A 30 -17.07 -25.26 -11.06
CA GLU A 30 -16.31 -24.73 -12.18
C GLU A 30 -16.47 -23.20 -12.32
N GLN A 31 -17.71 -22.72 -12.27
CA GLN A 31 -18.02 -21.29 -12.32
C GLN A 31 -17.38 -20.52 -11.15
N THR A 32 -17.43 -21.09 -9.95
CA THR A 32 -16.80 -20.50 -8.75
C THR A 32 -15.28 -20.41 -8.91
N VAL A 33 -14.63 -21.42 -9.50
CA VAL A 33 -13.18 -21.41 -9.76
C VAL A 33 -12.80 -20.33 -10.78
N ILE A 34 -13.60 -20.16 -11.84
CA ILE A 34 -13.38 -19.10 -12.85
C ILE A 34 -13.50 -17.71 -12.21
N GLU A 35 -14.53 -17.48 -11.40
CA GLU A 35 -14.73 -16.22 -10.68
C GLU A 35 -13.61 -15.94 -9.68
N MET A 36 -13.17 -16.95 -8.93
CA MET A 36 -12.04 -16.83 -8.00
C MET A 36 -10.73 -16.47 -8.71
N ASN A 37 -10.47 -17.01 -9.90
CA ASN A 37 -9.29 -16.67 -10.70
C ASN A 37 -9.36 -15.23 -11.24
N SER A 38 -10.55 -14.79 -11.67
CA SER A 38 -10.81 -13.40 -12.09
C SER A 38 -10.56 -12.42 -10.93
N ASP A 39 -11.09 -12.73 -9.75
CA ASP A 39 -10.92 -11.92 -8.54
C ASP A 39 -9.46 -11.88 -8.05
N LEU A 40 -8.73 -12.98 -8.16
CA LEU A 40 -7.30 -13.02 -7.87
C LEU A 40 -6.52 -12.09 -8.80
N THR A 41 -6.86 -12.08 -10.09
CA THR A 41 -6.22 -11.21 -11.09
C THR A 41 -6.48 -9.74 -10.78
N LYS A 42 -7.73 -9.38 -10.48
CA LYS A 42 -8.10 -8.01 -10.04
C LYS A 42 -7.36 -7.61 -8.77
N MET A 43 -7.28 -8.49 -7.77
CA MET A 43 -6.53 -8.24 -6.53
C MET A 43 -5.03 -8.00 -6.78
N ARG A 44 -4.40 -8.77 -7.68
CA ARG A 44 -2.99 -8.56 -8.06
C ARG A 44 -2.79 -7.20 -8.72
N GLN A 45 -3.67 -6.81 -9.65
CA GLN A 45 -3.63 -5.50 -10.29
C GLN A 45 -3.79 -4.36 -9.27
N ALA A 46 -4.78 -4.44 -8.39
CA ALA A 46 -4.99 -3.46 -7.33
C ALA A 46 -3.77 -3.37 -6.39
N THR A 47 -3.19 -4.51 -6.00
CA THR A 47 -1.98 -4.53 -5.17
C THR A 47 -0.80 -3.87 -5.88
N ALA A 48 -0.62 -4.12 -7.18
CA ALA A 48 0.43 -3.48 -7.97
C ALA A 48 0.25 -1.96 -8.06
N GLN A 49 -0.98 -1.48 -8.28
CA GLN A 49 -1.28 -0.05 -8.32
C GLN A 49 -1.00 0.65 -6.98
N VAL A 50 -1.41 0.05 -5.86
CA VAL A 50 -1.16 0.62 -4.53
C VAL A 50 0.34 0.62 -4.22
N LEU A 51 1.07 -0.44 -4.59
CA LEU A 51 2.53 -0.51 -4.40
C LEU A 51 3.26 0.55 -5.24
N ALA A 52 2.82 0.77 -6.49
CA ALA A 52 3.35 1.82 -7.35
C ALA A 52 3.09 3.22 -6.75
N SER A 53 1.87 3.47 -6.26
CA SER A 53 1.52 4.71 -5.55
C SER A 53 2.38 4.93 -4.31
N GLN A 54 2.57 3.89 -3.48
CA GLN A 54 3.46 3.94 -2.31
C GLN A 54 4.89 4.28 -2.71
N LYS A 55 5.39 3.69 -3.81
CA LYS A 55 6.74 3.97 -4.30
C LYS A 55 6.89 5.41 -4.76
N GLN A 56 5.91 5.94 -5.48
CA GLN A 56 5.90 7.34 -5.91
C GLN A 56 5.91 8.29 -4.70
N LEU A 57 5.10 7.98 -3.68
CA LEU A 57 5.04 8.77 -2.45
C LEU A 57 6.37 8.72 -1.68
N GLN A 58 7.01 7.55 -1.64
CA GLN A 58 8.33 7.37 -1.05
C GLN A 58 9.40 8.20 -1.77
N ASN A 59 9.35 8.26 -3.09
CA ASN A 59 10.27 9.08 -3.89
C ASN A 59 10.06 10.58 -3.62
N LYS A 60 8.80 11.04 -3.54
CA LYS A 60 8.48 12.44 -3.18
C LYS A 60 8.99 12.79 -1.79
N TYR A 61 8.79 11.91 -0.81
CA TYR A 61 9.32 12.09 0.55
C TYR A 61 10.84 12.27 0.54
N LYS A 62 11.57 11.36 -0.12
CA LYS A 62 13.03 11.42 -0.22
C LYS A 62 13.52 12.70 -0.90
N ALA A 63 12.86 13.13 -1.99
CA ALA A 63 13.21 14.36 -2.68
C ALA A 63 13.00 15.61 -1.79
N SER A 64 11.91 15.64 -1.01
CA SER A 64 11.65 16.72 -0.05
C SER A 64 12.68 16.74 1.08
N GLN A 65 13.04 15.57 1.61
CA GLN A 65 14.08 15.44 2.63
C GLN A 65 15.44 15.93 2.11
N GLN A 66 15.84 15.49 0.92
CA GLN A 66 17.10 15.91 0.29
C GLN A 66 17.13 17.43 0.06
N SER A 67 16.02 18.01 -0.40
CA SER A 67 15.90 19.47 -0.55
C SER A 67 16.05 20.20 0.78
N SER A 68 15.48 19.66 1.86
CA SER A 68 15.65 20.20 3.21
C SER A 68 17.12 20.17 3.65
N ASP A 69 17.81 19.04 3.45
CA ASP A 69 19.21 18.87 3.81
C ASP A 69 20.12 19.82 3.00
N ASP A 70 19.84 20.02 1.72
CA ASP A 70 20.60 20.94 0.89
C ASP A 70 20.39 22.41 1.29
N TRP A 71 19.17 22.80 1.67
CA TRP A 71 18.93 24.13 2.25
C TRP A 71 19.62 24.29 3.60
N TYR A 72 19.73 23.23 4.39
CA TYR A 72 20.48 23.27 5.64
C TYR A 72 21.98 23.50 5.43
N LYS A 73 22.59 22.78 4.48
CA LYS A 73 23.99 23.00 4.08
C LYS A 73 24.22 24.43 3.58
N ARG A 74 23.29 24.97 2.79
CA ARG A 74 23.35 26.37 2.32
C ARG A 74 23.30 27.37 3.48
N ALA A 75 22.43 27.13 4.48
CA ALA A 75 22.37 27.96 5.68
C ALA A 75 23.68 27.92 6.47
N GLN A 76 24.28 26.74 6.64
CA GLN A 76 25.57 26.59 7.31
C GLN A 76 26.69 27.33 6.56
N LEU A 77 26.73 27.25 5.23
CA LEU A 77 27.70 27.98 4.41
C LEU A 77 27.52 29.51 4.50
N ALA A 78 26.27 29.99 4.54
CA ALA A 78 25.98 31.42 4.71
C ALA A 78 26.43 31.92 6.08
N LEU A 79 26.12 31.19 7.16
CA LEU A 79 26.60 31.50 8.51
C LEU A 79 28.13 31.50 8.60
N ALA A 80 28.79 30.52 7.98
CA ALA A 80 30.25 30.47 7.97
C ALA A 80 30.90 31.68 7.27
N LYS A 81 30.15 32.35 6.39
CA LYS A 81 30.56 33.59 5.70
C LYS A 81 30.11 34.86 6.41
N GLY A 82 29.42 34.74 7.56
CA GLY A 82 28.87 35.88 8.30
C GLY A 82 27.58 36.47 7.72
N ASP A 83 26.96 35.80 6.74
CA ASP A 83 25.71 36.26 6.10
C ASP A 83 24.49 35.66 6.82
N GLU A 84 24.10 36.27 7.93
CA GLU A 84 23.00 35.81 8.78
C GLU A 84 21.64 35.89 8.10
N ASP A 85 21.43 36.89 7.24
CA ASP A 85 20.16 37.08 6.54
C ASP A 85 19.94 35.98 5.51
N LEU A 86 20.96 35.67 4.70
CA LEU A 86 20.91 34.56 3.75
C LEU A 86 20.75 33.21 4.47
N ALA A 87 21.40 33.04 5.62
CA ALA A 87 21.21 31.86 6.45
C ALA A 87 19.77 31.70 6.94
N ARG A 88 19.15 32.80 7.41
CA ARG A 88 17.76 32.81 7.87
C ARG A 88 16.79 32.47 6.76
N GLU A 89 17.00 33.00 5.55
CA GLU A 89 16.20 32.65 4.37
C GLU A 89 16.33 31.17 3.99
N ALA A 90 17.56 30.65 3.98
CA ALA A 90 17.82 29.24 3.71
C ALA A 90 17.14 28.34 4.75
N LEU A 91 17.16 28.70 6.03
CA LEU A 91 16.45 27.98 7.08
C LEU A 91 14.93 28.03 6.92
N LYS A 92 14.37 29.16 6.46
CA LYS A 92 12.94 29.26 6.15
C LYS A 92 12.54 28.28 5.04
N ARG A 93 13.35 28.18 3.97
CA ARG A 93 13.12 27.21 2.90
C ARG A 93 13.29 25.77 3.39
N ARG A 94 14.34 25.48 4.16
CA ARG A 94 14.55 24.18 4.82
C ARG A 94 13.30 23.74 5.57
N LYS A 95 12.73 24.63 6.40
CA LYS A 95 11.54 24.34 7.20
C LYS A 95 10.36 23.92 6.32
N SER A 96 10.08 24.66 5.24
CA SER A 96 9.01 24.30 4.31
C SER A 96 9.18 22.90 3.70
N PHE A 97 10.40 22.54 3.29
CA PHE A 97 10.70 21.20 2.77
C PHE A 97 10.67 20.11 3.86
N ALA A 98 11.07 20.42 5.09
CA ALA A 98 10.97 19.51 6.23
C ALA A 98 9.52 19.22 6.60
N ASP A 99 8.67 20.26 6.64
CA ASP A 99 7.24 20.14 6.92
C ASP A 99 6.54 19.30 5.84
N ASN A 100 6.87 19.53 4.55
CA ASN A 100 6.37 18.70 3.45
C ASN A 100 6.85 17.24 3.55
N ALA A 101 8.11 17.01 3.91
CA ALA A 101 8.63 15.66 4.13
C ALA A 101 7.90 14.95 5.27
N SER A 102 7.58 15.67 6.36
CA SER A 102 6.81 15.14 7.49
C SER A 102 5.39 14.74 7.10
N ALA A 103 4.71 15.59 6.30
CA ALA A 103 3.38 15.28 5.78
C ALA A 103 3.39 14.03 4.87
N LEU A 104 4.36 13.96 3.94
CA LEU A 104 4.53 12.79 3.05
C LEU A 104 4.87 11.52 3.83
N LYS A 105 5.66 11.63 4.92
CA LYS A 105 5.97 10.51 5.79
C LYS A 105 4.73 9.98 6.51
N THR A 106 3.90 10.87 7.01
CA THR A 106 2.62 10.51 7.65
C THR A 106 1.71 9.77 6.67
N GLN A 107 1.61 10.27 5.43
CA GLN A 107 0.82 9.61 4.39
C GLN A 107 1.39 8.24 3.99
N LEU A 108 2.71 8.09 3.93
CA LEU A 108 3.38 6.80 3.71
C LEU A 108 3.08 5.79 4.80
N ASP A 109 3.11 6.22 6.07
CA ASP A 109 2.85 5.35 7.22
C ASP A 109 1.39 4.88 7.24
N GLN A 110 0.45 5.76 6.91
CA GLN A 110 -0.96 5.39 6.73
C GLN A 110 -1.15 4.39 5.59
N GLN A 111 -0.48 4.59 4.46
CA GLN A 111 -0.59 3.71 3.29
C GLN A 111 0.04 2.32 3.53
N LYS A 112 1.04 2.23 4.41
CA LYS A 112 1.73 0.97 4.74
C LYS A 112 0.77 -0.10 5.26
N GLY A 113 -0.16 0.28 6.14
CA GLY A 113 -1.18 -0.64 6.65
C GLY A 113 -2.13 -1.16 5.56
N VAL A 114 -2.45 -0.35 4.55
CA VAL A 114 -3.29 -0.77 3.41
C VAL A 114 -2.53 -1.76 2.52
N VAL A 115 -1.25 -1.47 2.23
CA VAL A 115 -0.39 -2.35 1.43
C VAL A 115 -0.21 -3.71 2.11
N ASP A 116 0.07 -3.74 3.41
CA ASP A 116 0.30 -4.99 4.16
C ASP A 116 -0.96 -5.88 4.15
N ASN A 117 -2.16 -5.27 4.25
CA ASN A 117 -3.43 -5.98 4.14
C ASN A 117 -3.67 -6.54 2.72
N LEU A 118 -3.40 -5.76 1.66
CA LEU A 118 -3.60 -6.21 0.29
C LEU A 118 -2.61 -7.30 -0.13
N VAL A 119 -1.33 -7.16 0.24
CA VAL A 119 -0.29 -8.14 -0.04
C VAL A 119 -0.56 -9.44 0.71
N SER A 120 -0.93 -9.38 1.99
CA SER A 120 -1.24 -10.58 2.78
C SER A 120 -2.48 -11.31 2.25
N ASN A 121 -3.53 -10.59 1.85
CA ASN A 121 -4.73 -11.19 1.25
C ASN A 121 -4.45 -11.82 -0.12
N THR A 122 -3.65 -11.16 -0.96
CA THR A 122 -3.26 -11.70 -2.27
C THR A 122 -2.38 -12.95 -2.12
N ARG A 123 -1.45 -12.96 -1.16
CA ARG A 123 -0.61 -14.14 -0.86
C ARG A 123 -1.45 -15.31 -0.37
N LYS A 124 -2.40 -15.09 0.55
CA LYS A 124 -3.29 -16.15 1.06
C LYS A 124 -4.10 -16.80 -0.06
N LYS A 125 -4.70 -16.01 -0.97
CA LYS A 125 -5.44 -16.55 -2.12
C LYS A 125 -4.57 -17.35 -3.10
N SER A 126 -3.28 -17.02 -3.22
CA SER A 126 -2.35 -17.71 -4.13
C SER A 126 -1.90 -19.09 -3.64
N VAL A 127 -2.06 -19.42 -2.35
CA VAL A 127 -1.61 -20.68 -1.74
C VAL A 127 -2.70 -21.76 -1.75
N VAL A 128 -3.96 -21.40 -2.03
CA VAL A 128 -5.11 -22.33 -2.11
C VAL A 128 -5.20 -22.99 -3.50
N LYS A 129 -4.06 -23.20 -4.16
CA LYS A 129 -3.98 -23.75 -5.51
C LYS A 129 -3.53 -25.20 -5.49
#